data_AF-A0A090T6U5-F1
#
_entry.id   AF-A0A090T6U5-F1
#
_cell.length_a   1.000
_cell.length_b   1.000
_cell.length_c   1.000
_cell.angle_alpha   90.00
_cell.angle_beta   90.00
_cell.angle_gamma   90.00
#
_symmetry.space_group_name_H-M   'P 1'
#
loop_
_entity.id
_entity.type
_entity.pdbx_description
1 polymer ?
#
loop_
_entity_poly.entity_id
_entity_poly.type
_entity_poly.pdbx_seq_one_letter_code
_entity_poly.pdbx_strand_id
1 'polypeptide(L)'
;MQFEQYYQQARRKQKMDALMWSSMFMLLYLLSGHYAEFSLSTILRNAPALFDYIYDTLPQLSWDVLFASRDENGRAVPGSLIYWGYRLPIQIPLLWETINVAIAATLVSSVVAIILLFWPPVMAMRLRLFEWQCVLLSPFYAPCRSLLGR
;
A
#
# COMPACT_ATOMS: atom_id res chain seq x y z
N MET A 1 26.07 20.49 -36.54
CA MET A 1 26.42 19.07 -36.33
C MET A 1 26.73 18.72 -34.87
N GLN A 2 27.47 19.54 -34.10
CA GLN A 2 27.77 19.28 -32.67
C GLN A 2 26.51 19.19 -31.77
N PHE A 3 25.49 20.01 -32.03
CA PHE A 3 24.25 20.03 -31.23
C PHE A 3 23.42 18.73 -31.35
N GLU A 4 23.30 18.14 -32.54
CA GLU A 4 22.52 16.89 -32.72
C GLU A 4 23.16 15.70 -31.98
N GLN A 5 24.49 15.62 -31.99
CA GLN A 5 25.21 14.58 -31.27
C GLN A 5 24.99 14.71 -29.75
N TYR A 6 24.98 15.94 -29.23
CA TYR A 6 24.67 16.20 -27.82
C TYR A 6 23.24 15.75 -27.45
N TYR A 7 22.24 16.09 -28.28
CA TYR A 7 20.84 15.66 -28.05
C TYR A 7 20.68 14.14 -28.06
N GLN A 8 21.36 13.44 -28.97
CA GLN A 8 21.29 11.98 -29.02
C GLN A 8 21.95 11.32 -27.81
N GLN A 9 23.06 11.88 -27.32
CA GLN A 9 23.75 11.37 -26.13
C GLN A 9 22.91 11.57 -24.85
N ALA A 10 22.28 12.74 -24.69
CA ALA A 10 21.39 13.02 -23.56
C ALA A 10 20.19 12.06 -23.52
N ARG A 11 19.55 11.82 -24.68
CA ARG A 11 18.39 10.93 -24.79
C ARG A 11 18.74 9.46 -24.49
N ARG A 12 19.94 9.00 -24.86
CA ARG A 12 20.41 7.64 -24.55
C ARG A 12 20.63 7.44 -23.04
N LYS A 13 21.22 8.42 -22.36
CA LYS A 13 21.41 8.36 -20.89
C LYS A 13 20.07 8.26 -20.15
N GLN A 14 19.10 9.10 -20.52
CA GLN A 14 17.75 9.06 -19.94
C GLN A 14 17.05 7.70 -20.14
N LYS A 15 17.19 7.09 -21.33
CA LYS A 15 16.62 5.75 -21.62
C LYS A 15 17.30 4.62 -20.85
N MET A 16 18.60 4.69 -20.60
CA MET A 16 19.29 3.65 -19.84
C MET A 16 18.94 3.71 -18.36
N ASP A 17 18.85 4.93 -17.80
CA ASP A 17 18.40 5.12 -16.42
C ASP A 17 16.97 4.62 -16.23
N ALA A 18 16.08 4.85 -17.22
CA ALA A 18 14.74 4.28 -17.27
C ALA A 18 14.71 2.78 -16.99
N LEU A 19 15.50 2.10 -17.79
CA LEU A 19 15.46 0.66 -17.94
C LEU A 19 16.09 0.04 -16.71
N MET A 20 17.14 0.66 -16.16
CA MET A 20 17.74 0.23 -14.92
C MET A 20 16.75 0.28 -13.75
N TRP A 21 16.03 1.41 -13.57
CA TRP A 21 15.05 1.55 -12.49
C TRP A 21 13.83 0.66 -12.69
N SER A 22 13.27 0.62 -13.90
CA SER A 22 12.15 -0.26 -14.23
C SER A 22 12.53 -1.74 -14.06
N SER A 23 13.73 -2.13 -14.48
CA SER A 23 14.23 -3.49 -14.30
C SER A 23 14.45 -3.83 -12.83
N MET A 24 14.95 -2.89 -12.02
CA MET A 24 15.12 -3.11 -10.57
C MET A 24 13.76 -3.34 -9.89
N PHE A 25 12.76 -2.50 -10.17
CA PHE A 25 11.40 -2.69 -9.66
C PHE A 25 10.78 -4.01 -10.13
N MET A 26 10.95 -4.37 -11.40
CA MET A 26 10.47 -5.63 -11.96
C MET A 26 11.12 -6.83 -11.24
N LEU A 27 12.42 -6.80 -11.00
CA LEU A 27 13.13 -7.86 -10.27
C LEU A 27 12.63 -8.00 -8.84
N LEU A 28 12.48 -6.89 -8.12
CA LEU A 28 11.93 -6.89 -6.76
C LEU A 28 10.50 -7.46 -6.72
N TYR A 29 9.67 -7.11 -7.71
CA TYR A 29 8.31 -7.62 -7.83
C TYR A 29 8.31 -9.14 -8.08
N LEU A 30 9.14 -9.64 -8.99
CA LEU A 30 9.25 -11.08 -9.28
C LEU A 30 9.82 -11.86 -8.09
N LEU A 31 10.82 -11.30 -7.39
CA LEU A 31 11.36 -11.88 -6.15
C LEU A 31 10.28 -11.96 -5.08
N SER A 32 9.53 -10.87 -4.86
CA SER A 32 8.40 -10.87 -3.91
C SER A 32 7.35 -11.91 -4.29
N GLY A 33 7.03 -12.04 -5.59
CA GLY A 33 6.10 -13.06 -6.08
C GLY A 33 6.63 -14.49 -5.96
N HIS A 34 7.95 -14.70 -6.00
CA HIS A 34 8.57 -16.01 -5.79
C HIS A 34 8.55 -16.43 -4.31
N TYR A 35 8.81 -15.49 -3.39
CA TYR A 35 8.75 -15.76 -1.94
C TYR A 35 7.32 -15.81 -1.41
N ALA A 36 6.39 -15.11 -2.06
CA ALA A 36 4.98 -15.25 -1.79
C ALA A 36 4.50 -16.59 -2.38
N GLU A 37 4.30 -17.61 -1.56
CA GLU A 37 3.62 -18.88 -1.93
C GLU A 37 2.18 -18.67 -2.47
N PHE A 38 1.73 -17.42 -2.59
CA PHE A 38 0.46 -16.99 -3.14
C PHE A 38 0.46 -17.08 -4.67
N SER A 39 0.16 -18.27 -5.21
CA SER A 39 -0.18 -18.38 -6.63
C SER A 39 -1.56 -17.76 -6.90
N LEU A 40 -1.67 -16.88 -7.90
CA LEU A 40 -2.95 -16.27 -8.31
C LEU A 40 -3.99 -17.36 -8.66
N SER A 41 -3.53 -18.47 -9.24
CA SER A 41 -4.37 -19.62 -9.56
C SER A 41 -4.92 -20.33 -8.32
N THR A 42 -4.16 -20.35 -7.22
CA THR A 42 -4.60 -20.88 -5.93
C THR A 42 -5.67 -19.97 -5.33
N ILE A 43 -5.50 -18.64 -5.41
CA ILE A 43 -6.49 -17.68 -4.92
C ILE A 43 -7.80 -17.82 -5.70
N LEU A 44 -7.76 -17.87 -7.04
CA LEU A 44 -8.99 -18.03 -7.83
C LEU A 44 -9.70 -19.36 -7.57
N ARG A 45 -8.95 -20.46 -7.42
CA ARG A 45 -9.53 -21.79 -7.15
C ARG A 45 -10.15 -21.89 -5.76
N ASN A 46 -9.56 -21.23 -4.76
CA ASN A 46 -10.04 -21.25 -3.38
C ASN A 46 -10.94 -20.06 -3.04
N ALA A 47 -11.16 -19.13 -3.97
CA ALA A 47 -12.05 -17.98 -3.78
C ALA A 47 -13.44 -18.36 -3.26
N PRO A 48 -14.18 -19.34 -3.84
CA PRO A 48 -15.50 -19.71 -3.32
C PRO A 48 -15.43 -20.25 -1.88
N ALA A 49 -14.45 -21.10 -1.56
CA ALA A 49 -14.27 -21.65 -0.22
C ALA A 49 -13.91 -20.58 0.83
N LEU A 50 -13.17 -19.54 0.43
CA LEU A 50 -12.92 -18.38 1.28
C LEU A 50 -14.21 -17.62 1.60
N PHE A 51 -15.09 -17.45 0.61
CA PHE A 51 -16.38 -16.79 0.83
C PHE A 51 -17.31 -17.60 1.74
N ASP A 52 -17.33 -18.93 1.59
CA ASP A 52 -18.08 -19.82 2.49
C ASP A 52 -17.56 -19.69 3.94
N TYR A 53 -16.25 -19.70 4.13
CA TYR A 53 -15.64 -19.52 5.45
C TYR A 53 -15.93 -18.14 6.07
N ILE A 54 -15.91 -17.08 5.25
CA ILE A 54 -16.29 -15.73 5.70
C ILE A 54 -17.76 -15.72 6.15
N TYR A 55 -18.65 -16.36 5.40
CA TYR A 55 -20.06 -16.40 5.73
C TYR A 55 -20.32 -17.18 7.03
N ASP A 56 -19.67 -18.33 7.22
CA ASP A 56 -19.79 -19.14 8.44
C ASP A 56 -19.20 -18.46 9.68
N THR A 57 -18.16 -17.63 9.49
CA THR A 57 -17.52 -16.90 10.60
C THR A 57 -18.32 -15.67 11.02
N LEU A 58 -19.15 -15.12 10.12
CA LEU A 58 -19.97 -13.96 10.43
C LEU A 58 -21.08 -14.34 11.43
N PRO A 59 -21.10 -13.72 12.62
CA PRO A 59 -22.11 -14.03 13.62
C PRO A 59 -23.47 -13.53 13.15
N GLN A 60 -24.49 -14.38 13.33
CA GLN A 60 -25.86 -14.05 12.98
C GLN A 60 -26.38 -12.94 13.91
N LEU A 61 -26.46 -11.71 13.40
CA LEU A 61 -27.05 -10.56 14.10
C LEU A 61 -28.53 -10.46 13.72
N SER A 62 -29.40 -10.83 14.65
CA SER A 62 -30.85 -10.74 14.49
C SER A 62 -31.35 -9.35 14.88
N TRP A 63 -31.90 -8.61 13.91
CA TRP A 63 -32.37 -7.24 14.07
C TRP A 63 -33.43 -7.07 15.17
N ASP A 64 -34.24 -8.10 15.42
CA ASP A 64 -35.31 -8.07 16.43
C ASP A 64 -34.79 -8.08 17.88
N VAL A 65 -33.58 -8.61 18.11
CA VAL A 65 -32.97 -8.73 19.45
C VAL A 65 -31.61 -8.06 19.55
N LEU A 66 -31.30 -7.16 18.60
CA LEU A 66 -29.98 -6.51 18.49
C LEU A 66 -29.55 -5.82 19.79
N PHE A 67 -30.51 -5.16 20.46
CA PHE A 67 -30.33 -4.46 21.74
C PHE A 67 -30.88 -5.22 22.96
N ALA A 68 -31.31 -6.47 22.79
CA ALA A 68 -31.76 -7.29 23.92
C ALA A 68 -30.56 -7.57 24.84
N SER A 69 -30.69 -7.18 26.10
CA SER A 69 -29.59 -7.17 27.07
C SER A 69 -29.29 -8.57 27.60
N ARG A 70 -30.22 -9.14 28.37
CA ARG A 70 -30.06 -10.41 29.07
C ARG A 70 -31.40 -11.10 29.19
N ASP A 71 -31.41 -12.40 28.91
CA ASP A 71 -32.58 -13.24 29.10
C ASP A 71 -32.90 -13.43 30.59
N GLU A 72 -34.10 -13.93 30.91
CA GLU A 72 -34.60 -14.20 32.28
C GLU A 72 -33.65 -15.07 33.13
N ASN A 73 -32.82 -15.89 32.46
CA ASN A 73 -31.81 -16.76 33.06
C ASN A 73 -30.43 -16.10 33.26
N GLY A 74 -30.30 -14.78 33.03
CA GLY A 74 -29.05 -14.04 33.19
C GLY A 74 -27.99 -14.34 32.10
N ARG A 75 -28.39 -14.91 30.97
CA ARG A 75 -27.51 -15.20 29.82
C ARG A 75 -27.67 -14.14 28.73
N ALA A 76 -26.59 -13.85 28.00
CA ALA A 76 -26.65 -12.97 26.83
C ALA A 76 -27.45 -13.66 25.73
N VAL A 77 -28.42 -12.95 25.13
CA VAL A 77 -29.32 -13.49 24.12
C VAL A 77 -28.53 -13.82 22.84
N PRO A 78 -28.58 -15.06 22.32
CA PRO A 78 -27.90 -15.40 21.08
C PRO A 78 -28.44 -14.50 19.94
N GLY A 79 -27.54 -13.84 19.23
CA GLY A 79 -27.88 -12.90 18.14
C GLY A 79 -28.00 -11.43 18.56
N SER A 80 -27.81 -11.08 19.84
CA SER A 80 -27.71 -9.70 20.30
C SER A 80 -26.29 -9.14 20.22
N LEU A 81 -26.16 -7.81 20.15
CA LEU A 81 -24.86 -7.14 20.14
C LEU A 81 -24.06 -7.40 21.44
N ILE A 82 -24.76 -7.61 22.56
CA ILE A 82 -24.14 -7.96 23.85
C ILE A 82 -23.49 -9.35 23.78
N TYR A 83 -24.15 -10.31 23.13
CA TYR A 83 -23.59 -11.65 22.91
C TYR A 83 -22.36 -11.59 22.00
N TRP A 84 -22.39 -10.78 20.94
CA TRP A 84 -21.24 -10.54 20.07
C TRP A 84 -20.07 -9.86 20.80
N GLY A 85 -20.39 -8.81 21.58
CA GLY A 85 -19.42 -7.99 22.30
C GLY A 85 -18.85 -8.60 23.58
N TYR A 86 -19.23 -9.84 23.95
CA TYR A 86 -18.80 -10.45 25.22
C TYR A 86 -17.26 -10.59 25.33
N ARG A 87 -16.57 -10.85 24.22
CA ARG A 87 -15.10 -10.93 24.17
C ARG A 87 -14.43 -9.62 23.75
N LEU A 88 -15.20 -8.57 23.50
CA LEU A 88 -14.66 -7.26 23.12
C LEU A 88 -13.82 -6.59 24.22
N PRO A 89 -14.17 -6.63 25.53
CA PRO A 89 -13.40 -5.91 26.54
C PRO A 89 -11.95 -6.40 26.68
N ILE A 90 -11.66 -7.65 26.33
CA ILE A 90 -10.28 -8.16 26.29
C ILE A 90 -9.55 -7.82 24.98
N GLN A 91 -10.27 -7.57 23.89
CA GLN A 91 -9.70 -7.24 22.58
C GLN A 91 -9.40 -5.74 22.41
N ILE A 92 -10.18 -4.86 23.05
CA ILE A 92 -9.94 -3.41 23.01
C ILE A 92 -8.52 -3.00 23.44
N PRO A 93 -7.94 -3.49 24.55
CA PRO A 93 -6.57 -3.13 24.90
C PRO A 93 -5.55 -3.62 23.88
N LEU A 94 -5.77 -4.80 23.29
CA LEU A 94 -4.87 -5.35 22.28
C LEU A 94 -4.92 -4.56 20.96
N LEU A 95 -6.12 -4.12 20.54
CA LEU A 95 -6.28 -3.22 19.40
C LEU A 95 -5.58 -1.89 19.64
N TRP A 96 -5.62 -1.38 20.87
CA TRP A 96 -4.93 -0.15 21.24
C TRP A 96 -3.42 -0.24 21.03
N GLU A 97 -2.81 -1.39 21.35
CA GLU A 97 -1.39 -1.64 21.07
C GLU A 97 -1.08 -1.61 19.57
N THR A 98 -1.92 -2.23 18.74
CA THR A 98 -1.73 -2.22 17.28
C THR A 98 -1.86 -0.82 16.66
N ILE A 99 -2.80 -0.01 17.17
CA ILE A 99 -2.97 1.38 16.74
C ILE A 99 -1.71 2.19 17.08
N ASN A 100 -1.18 2.02 18.30
CA ASN A 100 0.02 2.72 18.71
C ASN A 100 1.24 2.33 17.86
N VAL A 101 1.42 1.04 17.58
CA VAL A 101 2.49 0.54 16.70
C VAL A 101 2.32 1.07 15.27
N ALA A 102 1.11 1.12 14.74
CA ALA A 102 0.83 1.64 13.40
C ALA A 102 1.17 3.15 13.28
N ILE A 103 0.79 3.93 14.30
CA ILE A 103 1.12 5.37 14.39
C ILE A 103 2.64 5.55 14.53
N ALA A 104 3.30 4.76 15.38
CA ALA A 104 4.76 4.82 15.53
C ALA A 104 5.47 4.48 14.21
N ALA A 105 5.03 3.42 13.51
CA ALA A 105 5.62 2.99 12.25
C ALA A 105 5.47 4.06 11.14
N THR A 106 4.29 4.69 11.02
CA THR A 106 4.06 5.76 10.04
C THR A 106 4.87 7.01 10.33
N LEU A 107 5.01 7.39 11.61
CA LEU A 107 5.88 8.49 12.01
C LEU A 107 7.35 8.20 11.71
N VAL A 108 7.85 7.04 12.12
CA VAL A 108 9.24 6.61 11.85
C VAL A 108 9.50 6.55 10.34
N SER A 109 8.60 5.97 9.56
CA SER A 109 8.71 5.93 8.10
C SER A 109 8.75 7.33 7.49
N SER A 110 7.93 8.27 7.98
CA SER A 110 7.91 9.64 7.49
C SER A 110 9.21 10.38 7.80
N VAL A 111 9.75 10.21 9.02
CA VAL A 111 11.05 10.77 9.42
C VAL A 111 12.18 10.20 8.57
N VAL A 112 12.20 8.88 8.36
CA VAL A 112 13.20 8.22 7.49
C VAL A 112 13.08 8.73 6.05
N ALA A 113 11.87 8.89 5.51
CA ALA A 113 11.66 9.44 4.18
C ALA A 113 12.17 10.88 4.05
N ILE A 114 11.98 11.71 5.08
CA ILE A 114 12.51 13.09 5.12
C ILE A 114 14.04 13.05 5.15
N ILE A 115 14.66 12.20 5.97
CA ILE A 115 16.12 12.08 6.05
C ILE A 115 16.69 11.60 4.70
N LEU A 116 16.06 10.59 4.09
CA LEU A 116 16.45 10.07 2.78
C LEU A 116 16.28 11.11 1.67
N LEU A 117 15.29 12.02 1.77
CA LEU A 117 15.10 13.09 0.79
C LEU A 117 16.33 14.00 0.68
N PHE A 118 17.01 14.27 1.80
CA PHE A 118 18.22 15.09 1.83
C PHE A 118 19.49 14.31 1.44
N TRP A 119 19.40 12.99 1.25
CA TRP A 119 20.54 12.15 0.92
C TRP A 119 20.92 12.33 -0.57
N PRO A 120 22.18 12.70 -0.91
CA PRO A 120 22.54 13.15 -2.27
C PRO A 120 22.20 12.17 -3.40
N PRO A 121 22.51 10.85 -3.31
CA PRO A 121 22.10 9.92 -4.34
C PRO A 121 20.57 9.73 -4.46
N VAL A 122 19.81 9.90 -3.37
CA VAL A 122 18.34 9.83 -3.38
C VAL A 122 17.73 11.12 -3.96
N MET A 123 18.29 12.28 -3.64
CA MET A 123 17.89 13.57 -4.22
C MET A 123 18.16 13.61 -5.74
N ALA A 124 19.33 13.13 -6.18
CA ALA A 124 19.66 12.98 -7.59
C ALA A 124 18.70 12.01 -8.30
N MET A 125 18.30 10.93 -7.62
CA MET A 125 17.29 10.00 -8.11
C MET A 125 15.90 10.63 -8.21
N ARG A 126 15.50 11.48 -7.25
CA ARG A 126 14.21 12.19 -7.25
C ARG A 126 14.12 13.25 -8.36
N LEU A 127 15.21 13.96 -8.64
CA LEU A 127 15.33 14.85 -9.80
C LEU A 127 15.17 14.07 -11.12
N ARG A 128 15.76 12.87 -11.22
CA ARG A 128 15.59 11.99 -12.39
C ARG A 128 14.16 11.44 -12.50
N LEU A 129 13.48 11.12 -11.39
CA LEU A 129 12.05 10.75 -11.37
C LEU A 129 11.10 11.89 -11.77
N PHE A 130 11.45 13.15 -11.50
CA PHE A 130 10.68 14.29 -12.02
C PHE A 130 10.84 14.44 -13.55
N GLU A 131 12.02 14.10 -14.10
CA GLU A 131 12.18 13.99 -15.57
C GLU A 131 11.31 12.85 -16.16
N TRP A 132 11.09 11.76 -15.42
CA TRP A 132 10.14 10.68 -15.80
C TRP A 132 8.70 11.18 -15.94
N GLN A 133 8.25 12.00 -14.99
CA GLN A 133 6.93 12.64 -15.07
C GLN A 133 6.81 13.50 -16.34
N CYS A 134 7.87 14.23 -16.72
CA CYS A 134 7.90 15.07 -17.93
C CYS A 134 7.85 14.26 -19.23
N VAL A 135 8.48 13.08 -19.29
CA VAL A 135 8.48 12.22 -20.48
C VAL A 135 7.10 11.56 -20.68
N LEU A 136 6.46 11.09 -19.61
CA LEU A 136 5.12 10.48 -19.66
C LEU A 136 4.01 11.50 -19.94
N LEU A 137 4.14 12.75 -19.47
CA LEU A 137 3.19 13.85 -19.73
C LEU A 137 3.56 14.74 -20.93
N SER A 138 4.56 14.37 -21.72
CA SER A 138 5.02 15.14 -22.89
C SER A 138 3.95 15.46 -23.96
N PRO A 139 2.86 14.71 -24.18
CA PRO A 139 1.81 15.17 -25.07
C PRO A 139 0.84 16.20 -24.45
N PHE A 140 0.87 16.44 -23.12
CA PHE A 140 -0.18 17.20 -22.43
C PHE A 140 0.26 18.44 -21.63
N TYR A 141 1.51 18.58 -21.20
CA TYR A 141 1.94 19.76 -20.41
C TYR A 141 3.29 20.32 -20.86
N ALA A 142 3.25 21.49 -21.52
CA ALA A 142 4.40 22.19 -22.11
C ALA A 142 5.24 23.13 -21.21
N PRO A 143 5.01 23.39 -19.90
CA PRO A 143 5.87 24.32 -19.17
C PRO A 143 6.78 23.58 -18.17
N CYS A 144 7.88 22.98 -18.64
CA CYS A 144 8.94 22.46 -17.75
C CYS A 144 10.35 22.99 -18.10
N ARG A 145 10.45 24.08 -18.86
CA ARG A 145 11.76 24.66 -19.25
C ARG A 145 12.14 25.96 -18.54
N SER A 146 11.24 26.62 -17.82
CA SER A 146 11.51 27.97 -17.29
C SER A 146 12.08 28.04 -15.87
N LEU A 147 12.13 26.93 -15.11
CA LEU A 147 12.55 26.96 -13.70
C LEU A 147 13.98 26.49 -13.42
N LEU A 148 14.70 25.98 -14.41
CA LEU A 148 16.13 25.61 -14.29
C LEU A 148 17.04 26.54 -15.12
N GLY A 149 16.64 27.81 -15.19
CA GLY A 149 17.31 28.89 -15.91
C GLY A 149 17.57 30.09 -15.02
N ARG A 150 18.09 29.86 -13.81
CA ARG A 150 18.97 30.76 -13.05
C ARG A 150 19.76 29.95 -12.04
#